data_AF-A0A8H4JCB6-F1
#
_entry.id   AF-A0A8H4JCB6-F1
#
_cell.length_a   1.000
_cell.length_b   1.000
_cell.length_c   1.000
_cell.angle_alpha   90.00
_cell.angle_beta   90.00
_cell.angle_gamma   90.00
#
_symmetry.space_group_name_H-M   'P 1'
#
loop_
_entity.id
_entity.type
_entity.pdbx_description
1 polymer ?
#
loop_
_entity_poly.entity_id
_entity_poly.type
_entity_poly.pdbx_seq_one_letter_code
_entity_poly.pdbx_strand_id
1 'polypeptide(L)'
;MSSSSVLLKTPENGEKFSNYKWQYFSSLTEGPIRSRAKLFLKSINWPGLEEFATTKRNGIKCTILPDIGLGYNHMVRIIEFEDGDRWVARLKLPSLLKPDTSEPEQALDARMSYEFNTISFLREKTSIPIPKIHAFEARPHCSVGAPFMLMDCLKGNVGMDIECINPDGTLQQGPIPGLGGPFITATEFFEAWATHSKFGKTDEQLRAGSGQFADEIACSTALFLPTIKKLADKLSVHNHGPFPIYHGDFGHNNVIVDDDYRVLGVIDWEGAFAGPWEIFGDFPLSISTVPPAMDVPWGYNEDGSPISVEVAQKFADQKDYVAAVKEEENRIGQSHRLSEALQNTERQQLATAMRLFRDGKVGWYSKVVGKLAAK
;
A
#
# COMPACT_ATOMS: atom_id res chain seq x y z
N MET A 1 -15.94 -48.22 -11.95
CA MET A 1 -16.19 -47.50 -10.68
C MET A 1 -15.99 -46.03 -10.97
N SER A 2 -17.09 -45.28 -10.91
CA SER A 2 -17.19 -43.89 -11.35
C SER A 2 -16.48 -42.99 -10.34
N SER A 3 -15.47 -42.24 -10.78
CA SER A 3 -14.81 -41.22 -9.99
C SER A 3 -15.59 -39.93 -10.15
N SER A 4 -16.43 -39.61 -9.15
CA SER A 4 -17.22 -38.40 -9.10
C SER A 4 -16.29 -37.19 -8.98
N SER A 5 -16.06 -36.52 -10.11
CA SER A 5 -15.56 -35.16 -10.19
C SER A 5 -16.54 -34.25 -9.43
N VAL A 6 -16.08 -33.62 -8.35
CA VAL A 6 -16.81 -32.53 -7.71
C VAL A 6 -16.70 -31.33 -8.65
N LEU A 7 -17.63 -31.27 -9.60
CA LEU A 7 -17.97 -30.06 -10.33
C LEU A 7 -18.49 -29.07 -9.28
N LEU A 8 -17.69 -28.05 -8.97
CA LEU A 8 -18.15 -26.86 -8.28
C LEU A 8 -19.35 -26.32 -9.06
N LYS A 9 -20.56 -26.51 -8.51
CA LYS A 9 -21.76 -25.87 -9.02
C LYS A 9 -21.55 -24.36 -8.89
N THR A 10 -21.47 -23.67 -10.01
CA THR A 10 -21.65 -22.22 -10.11
C THR A 10 -23.01 -21.85 -9.51
N PRO A 11 -23.09 -21.00 -8.48
CA PRO A 11 -24.36 -20.41 -8.07
C PRO A 11 -24.79 -19.40 -9.14
N GLU A 12 -26.02 -19.53 -9.60
CA GLU A 12 -26.69 -18.53 -10.44
C GLU A 12 -26.95 -17.24 -9.65
N ASN A 13 -26.58 -16.12 -10.28
CA ASN A 13 -27.15 -14.77 -10.17
C ASN A 13 -27.60 -14.24 -8.80
N GLY A 14 -26.66 -13.56 -8.17
CA GLY A 14 -26.88 -12.49 -7.20
C GLY A 14 -25.52 -12.07 -6.66
N GLU A 15 -24.95 -10.98 -7.18
CA GLU A 15 -23.71 -10.41 -6.63
C GLU A 15 -23.94 -10.13 -5.13
N LYS A 16 -23.41 -11.00 -4.26
CA LYS A 16 -23.31 -10.71 -2.83
C LYS A 16 -22.26 -9.61 -2.69
N PHE A 17 -22.75 -8.37 -2.60
CA PHE A 17 -21.96 -7.23 -2.14
C PHE A 17 -22.63 -6.68 -0.90
N SER A 18 -22.01 -6.91 0.25
CA SER A 18 -22.55 -6.64 1.57
C SER A 18 -22.73 -5.14 1.83
N ASN A 19 -21.68 -4.33 1.60
CA ASN A 19 -21.69 -2.88 1.39
C ASN A 19 -20.23 -2.36 1.24
N TYR A 20 -20.06 -1.06 0.98
CA TYR A 20 -18.77 -0.39 1.19
C TYR A 20 -18.49 -0.26 2.69
N LYS A 21 -17.25 -0.54 3.10
CA LYS A 21 -16.79 -0.55 4.50
C LYS A 21 -15.82 0.61 4.79
N TRP A 22 -16.01 1.76 4.13
CA TRP A 22 -15.12 2.92 4.22
C TRP A 22 -15.30 3.67 5.55
N GLN A 23 -14.68 3.17 6.62
CA GLN A 23 -14.84 3.72 7.96
C GLN A 23 -13.70 4.66 8.39
N TYR A 24 -12.59 4.72 7.63
CA TYR A 24 -11.38 5.41 8.06
C TYR A 24 -11.59 6.90 8.36
N PHE A 25 -12.34 7.63 7.51
CA PHE A 25 -12.63 9.05 7.76
C PHE A 25 -13.38 9.26 9.10
N SER A 26 -14.36 8.41 9.40
CA SER A 26 -15.15 8.48 10.64
C SER A 26 -14.37 8.04 11.88
N SER A 27 -13.41 7.12 11.74
CA SER A 27 -12.61 6.61 12.87
C SER A 27 -11.46 7.53 13.27
N LEU A 28 -11.07 8.50 12.43
CA LEU A 28 -10.02 9.47 12.75
C LEU A 28 -10.32 10.25 14.03
N THR A 29 -9.35 10.32 14.93
CA THR A 29 -9.36 11.27 16.06
C THR A 29 -9.10 12.70 15.57
N GLU A 30 -9.43 13.70 16.40
CA GLU A 30 -9.09 15.09 16.06
C GLU A 30 -7.56 15.24 15.95
N GLY A 31 -7.11 15.87 14.86
CA GLY A 31 -5.70 15.97 14.51
C GLY A 31 -5.50 16.50 13.10
N PRO A 32 -4.25 16.68 12.66
CA PRO A 32 -3.93 17.33 11.38
C PRO A 32 -4.58 16.66 10.17
N ILE A 33 -4.63 15.33 10.15
CA ILE A 33 -5.24 14.54 9.06
C ILE A 33 -6.75 14.78 8.99
N ARG A 34 -7.45 14.67 10.12
CA ARG A 34 -8.90 14.89 10.19
C ARG A 34 -9.27 16.33 9.85
N SER A 35 -8.51 17.30 10.37
CA SER A 35 -8.70 18.72 10.09
C SER A 35 -8.52 19.02 8.60
N ARG A 36 -7.45 18.50 7.98
CA ARG A 36 -7.22 18.62 6.54
C ARG A 36 -8.37 18.06 5.73
N ALA A 37 -8.84 16.85 6.06
CA ALA A 37 -9.93 16.21 5.33
C ALA A 37 -11.25 16.98 5.50
N LYS A 38 -11.59 17.46 6.72
CA LYS A 38 -12.79 18.26 6.97
C LYS A 38 -12.77 19.61 6.24
N LEU A 39 -11.63 20.29 6.22
CA LEU A 39 -11.47 21.56 5.49
C LEU A 39 -11.62 21.35 4.00
N PHE A 40 -10.98 20.30 3.46
CA PHE A 40 -11.10 19.94 2.06
C PHE A 40 -12.56 19.59 1.68
N LEU A 41 -13.24 18.77 2.48
CA LEU A 41 -14.65 18.43 2.24
C LEU A 41 -15.56 19.66 2.10
N LYS A 42 -15.25 20.73 2.84
CA LYS A 42 -15.98 22.01 2.79
C LYS A 42 -15.58 22.91 1.62
N SER A 43 -14.36 22.80 1.10
CA SER A 43 -13.86 23.66 0.03
C SER A 43 -14.28 23.22 -1.37
N ILE A 44 -14.67 21.95 -1.54
CA ILE A 44 -15.03 21.39 -2.85
C ILE A 44 -16.43 21.82 -3.27
N ASN A 45 -16.55 22.21 -4.54
CA ASN A 45 -17.82 22.47 -5.21
C ASN A 45 -18.46 21.15 -5.67
N TRP A 46 -19.14 20.46 -4.75
CA TRP A 46 -19.82 19.19 -5.03
C TRP A 46 -20.88 19.27 -6.13
N PRO A 47 -21.75 20.30 -6.21
CA PRO A 47 -22.66 20.46 -7.34
C PRO A 47 -21.95 20.57 -8.69
N GLY A 48 -20.81 21.27 -8.73
CA GLY A 48 -19.99 21.36 -9.94
C GLY A 48 -19.39 20.01 -10.37
N LEU A 49 -19.07 19.14 -9.40
CA LEU A 49 -18.61 17.78 -9.69
C LEU A 49 -19.74 16.90 -10.23
N GLU A 50 -20.95 17.01 -9.68
CA GLU A 50 -22.15 16.33 -10.19
C GLU A 50 -22.49 16.75 -11.62
N GLU A 51 -22.43 18.06 -11.92
CA GLU A 51 -22.64 18.59 -13.27
C GLU A 51 -21.58 18.07 -14.26
N PHE A 52 -20.32 18.05 -13.83
CA PHE A 52 -19.23 17.49 -14.64
C PHE A 52 -19.45 15.99 -14.92
N ALA A 53 -19.77 15.21 -13.90
CA ALA A 53 -20.02 13.77 -14.03
C ALA A 53 -21.24 13.49 -14.93
N THR A 54 -22.33 14.24 -14.74
CA THR A 54 -23.54 14.20 -15.59
C THR A 54 -23.19 14.44 -17.06
N THR A 55 -22.39 15.48 -17.33
CA THR A 55 -21.93 15.80 -18.70
C THR A 55 -21.10 14.66 -19.31
N LYS A 56 -20.20 14.07 -18.52
CA LYS A 56 -19.36 12.93 -18.96
C LYS A 56 -20.15 11.64 -19.14
N ARG A 57 -21.33 11.53 -18.52
CA ARG A 57 -22.25 10.40 -18.67
C ARG A 57 -23.47 10.75 -19.53
N ASN A 58 -23.26 11.49 -20.62
CA ASN A 58 -24.28 11.78 -21.62
C ASN A 58 -25.58 12.42 -21.07
N GLY A 59 -25.47 13.21 -20.00
CA GLY A 59 -26.60 13.93 -19.40
C GLY A 59 -27.40 13.14 -18.36
N ILE A 60 -27.00 11.91 -18.02
CA ILE A 60 -27.63 11.14 -16.92
C ILE A 60 -27.24 11.81 -15.61
N LYS A 61 -28.23 12.27 -14.84
CA LYS A 61 -27.98 12.95 -13.57
C LYS A 61 -27.41 12.00 -12.54
N CYS A 62 -26.72 12.58 -11.57
CA CYS A 62 -26.14 11.85 -10.46
C CYS A 62 -26.22 12.60 -9.15
N THR A 63 -26.02 11.87 -8.06
CA THR A 63 -25.83 12.39 -6.72
C THR A 63 -24.58 11.81 -6.10
N ILE A 64 -23.92 12.58 -5.25
CA ILE A 64 -22.78 12.10 -4.48
C ILE A 64 -23.25 11.48 -3.16
N LEU A 65 -22.91 10.21 -2.95
CA LEU A 65 -23.27 9.46 -1.74
C LEU A 65 -22.45 9.92 -0.52
N PRO A 66 -22.98 9.75 0.71
CA PRO A 66 -22.32 10.24 1.93
C PRO A 66 -21.01 9.53 2.26
N ASP A 67 -20.77 8.34 1.72
CA ASP A 67 -19.57 7.54 1.94
C ASP A 67 -18.29 8.29 1.56
N ILE A 68 -17.27 8.21 2.42
CA ILE A 68 -15.98 8.87 2.24
C ILE A 68 -14.87 7.85 2.43
N GLY A 69 -14.22 7.49 1.32
CA GLY A 69 -12.92 6.85 1.36
C GLY A 69 -11.85 7.92 1.56
N LEU A 70 -10.84 7.63 2.37
CA LEU A 70 -9.77 8.59 2.64
C LEU A 70 -8.42 7.88 2.64
N GLY A 71 -7.52 8.34 1.77
CA GLY A 71 -6.11 7.98 1.79
C GLY A 71 -5.24 9.12 2.31
N TYR A 72 -3.92 8.94 2.29
CA TYR A 72 -2.99 10.01 2.67
C TYR A 72 -3.05 11.21 1.70
N ASN A 73 -3.22 10.92 0.41
CA ASN A 73 -3.16 11.91 -0.66
C ASN A 73 -4.51 12.23 -1.30
N HIS A 74 -5.54 11.42 -1.07
CA HIS A 74 -6.78 11.49 -1.82
C HIS A 74 -8.01 11.33 -0.91
N MET A 75 -9.08 12.03 -1.28
CA MET A 75 -10.43 11.80 -0.80
C MET A 75 -11.24 11.12 -1.92
N VAL A 76 -12.03 10.14 -1.55
CA VAL A 76 -12.78 9.29 -2.47
C VAL A 76 -14.26 9.37 -2.13
N ARG A 77 -15.09 9.64 -3.14
CA ARG A 77 -16.56 9.73 -3.01
C ARG A 77 -17.24 8.90 -4.07
N ILE A 78 -18.38 8.31 -3.74
CA ILE A 78 -19.19 7.54 -4.69
C ILE A 78 -20.18 8.50 -5.36
N ILE A 79 -20.27 8.42 -6.68
CA ILE A 79 -21.26 9.08 -7.51
C ILE A 79 -22.25 8.00 -7.95
N GLU A 80 -23.53 8.17 -7.60
CA GLU A 80 -24.61 7.30 -8.05
C GLU A 80 -25.43 8.01 -9.12
N PHE A 81 -25.62 7.34 -10.26
CA PHE A 81 -26.38 7.87 -11.39
C PHE A 81 -27.81 7.35 -11.37
N GLU A 82 -28.73 8.09 -12.01
CA GLU A 82 -30.16 7.72 -12.07
C GLU A 82 -30.41 6.36 -12.77
N ASP A 83 -29.47 5.87 -13.57
CA ASP A 83 -29.52 4.54 -14.20
C ASP A 83 -29.00 3.41 -13.30
N GLY A 84 -28.64 3.71 -12.05
CA GLY A 84 -28.22 2.76 -11.02
C GLY A 84 -26.76 2.35 -11.06
N ASP A 85 -26.00 2.84 -12.04
CA ASP A 85 -24.56 2.61 -12.11
C ASP A 85 -23.79 3.65 -11.29
N ARG A 86 -22.58 3.30 -10.87
CA ARG A 86 -21.81 4.06 -9.89
C ARG A 86 -20.40 4.31 -10.38
N TRP A 87 -19.94 5.55 -10.22
CA TRP A 87 -18.54 5.92 -10.39
C TRP A 87 -17.93 6.35 -9.07
N VAL A 88 -16.61 6.37 -9.01
CA VAL A 88 -15.86 6.94 -7.91
C VAL A 88 -15.19 8.22 -8.38
N ALA A 89 -15.34 9.28 -7.59
CA ALA A 89 -14.54 10.48 -7.68
C ALA A 89 -13.36 10.40 -6.71
N ARG A 90 -12.14 10.36 -7.24
CA ARG A 90 -10.89 10.43 -6.47
C ARG A 90 -10.30 11.83 -6.61
N LEU A 91 -10.33 12.61 -5.53
CA LEU A 91 -9.91 14.01 -5.48
C LEU A 91 -8.57 14.14 -4.74
N LYS A 92 -7.66 14.97 -5.26
CA LYS A 92 -6.35 15.21 -4.62
C LYS A 92 -6.49 16.13 -3.41
N LEU A 93 -5.98 15.69 -2.27
CA LEU A 93 -5.91 16.49 -1.05
C LEU A 93 -4.70 17.47 -1.09
N PRO A 94 -4.82 18.70 -0.55
CA PRO A 94 -3.71 19.65 -0.40
C PRO A 94 -2.56 19.06 0.43
N SER A 95 -1.29 19.39 0.21
CA SER A 95 -0.18 18.78 0.98
C SER A 95 -0.22 19.08 2.49
N LEU A 96 0.04 18.07 3.34
CA LEU A 96 0.17 18.27 4.81
C LEU A 96 1.47 18.97 5.21
N LEU A 97 2.57 18.65 4.53
CA LEU A 97 3.91 19.13 4.90
C LEU A 97 4.19 20.53 4.33
N LYS A 98 3.43 20.92 3.32
CA LYS A 98 3.64 22.12 2.51
C LYS A 98 2.30 22.80 2.20
N PRO A 99 1.55 23.25 3.22
CA PRO A 99 0.25 23.89 2.98
C PRO A 99 0.38 25.19 2.15
N ASP A 100 1.49 25.92 2.29
CA ASP A 100 1.70 27.25 1.66
C ASP A 100 2.66 27.24 0.46
N THR A 101 3.25 26.09 0.11
CA THR A 101 4.09 25.99 -1.10
C THR A 101 3.32 25.23 -2.16
N SER A 102 2.79 25.97 -3.13
CA SER A 102 2.26 25.38 -4.35
C SER A 102 3.41 24.62 -5.04
N GLU A 103 3.27 23.29 -5.13
CA GLU A 103 4.00 22.58 -6.18
C GLU A 103 3.66 23.27 -7.51
N PRO A 104 4.61 23.46 -8.43
CA PRO A 104 4.32 24.08 -9.72
C PRO A 104 3.14 23.35 -10.38
N GLU A 105 2.11 24.07 -10.81
CA GLU A 105 0.87 23.46 -11.35
C GLU A 105 1.18 22.43 -12.45
N GLN A 106 2.19 22.71 -13.27
CA GLN A 106 2.69 21.84 -14.33
C GLN A 106 3.19 20.48 -13.81
N ALA A 107 3.80 20.44 -12.62
CA ALA A 107 4.28 19.19 -12.02
C ALA A 107 3.12 18.34 -11.48
N LEU A 108 2.07 18.98 -10.96
CA LEU A 108 0.87 18.30 -10.49
C LEU A 108 0.05 17.75 -11.68
N ASP A 109 -0.09 18.56 -12.73
CA ASP A 109 -0.75 18.18 -13.99
C ASP A 109 -0.06 16.98 -14.66
N ALA A 110 1.29 17.01 -14.70
CA ALA A 110 2.08 15.91 -15.21
C ALA A 110 1.86 14.62 -14.40
N ARG A 111 1.80 14.67 -13.06
CA ARG A 111 1.59 13.47 -12.23
C ARG A 111 0.25 12.81 -12.48
N MET A 112 -0.85 13.57 -12.52
CA MET A 112 -2.17 12.99 -12.81
C MET A 112 -2.25 12.46 -14.25
N SER A 113 -1.62 13.13 -15.20
CA SER A 113 -1.52 12.65 -16.57
C SER A 113 -0.72 11.36 -16.68
N TYR A 114 0.39 11.21 -15.92
CA TYR A 114 1.17 9.98 -15.87
C TYR A 114 0.39 8.83 -15.24
N GLU A 115 -0.36 9.08 -14.16
CA GLU A 115 -1.22 8.08 -13.55
C GLU A 115 -2.30 7.61 -14.54
N PHE A 116 -2.98 8.54 -15.22
CA PHE A 116 -3.97 8.22 -16.25
C PHE A 116 -3.38 7.37 -17.39
N ASN A 117 -2.22 7.78 -17.91
CA ASN A 117 -1.56 7.07 -19.01
C ASN A 117 -1.11 5.67 -18.57
N THR A 118 -0.62 5.53 -17.34
CA THR A 118 -0.18 4.25 -16.79
C THR A 118 -1.36 3.30 -16.62
N ILE A 119 -2.46 3.76 -16.01
CA ILE A 119 -3.68 2.96 -15.85
C ILE A 119 -4.22 2.52 -17.21
N SER A 120 -4.29 3.45 -18.17
CA SER A 120 -4.78 3.16 -19.53
C SER A 120 -3.91 2.12 -20.23
N PHE A 121 -2.58 2.29 -20.15
CA PHE A 121 -1.62 1.35 -20.75
C PHE A 121 -1.72 -0.04 -20.12
N LEU A 122 -1.75 -0.14 -18.79
CA LEU A 122 -1.83 -1.42 -18.09
C LEU A 122 -3.13 -2.14 -18.39
N ARG A 123 -4.26 -1.42 -18.42
CA ARG A 123 -5.56 -2.01 -18.76
C ARG A 123 -5.59 -2.53 -20.20
N GLU A 124 -4.92 -1.85 -21.15
CA GLU A 124 -4.87 -2.28 -22.55
C GLU A 124 -3.90 -3.46 -22.77
N LYS A 125 -2.77 -3.47 -22.05
CA LYS A 125 -1.65 -4.39 -22.32
C LYS A 125 -1.56 -5.57 -21.37
N THR A 126 -2.37 -5.63 -20.33
CA THR A 126 -2.31 -6.68 -19.31
C THR A 126 -3.69 -7.24 -18.99
N SER A 127 -3.72 -8.41 -18.35
CA SER A 127 -4.94 -9.00 -17.78
C SER A 127 -5.19 -8.56 -16.34
N ILE A 128 -4.42 -7.59 -15.82
CA ILE A 128 -4.60 -7.10 -14.45
C ILE A 128 -5.97 -6.39 -14.40
N PRO A 129 -6.84 -6.74 -13.45
CA PRO A 129 -8.10 -6.01 -13.27
C PRO A 129 -7.77 -4.61 -12.76
N ILE A 130 -8.10 -3.58 -13.54
CA ILE A 130 -7.85 -2.17 -13.19
C ILE A 130 -9.11 -1.37 -13.54
N PRO A 131 -9.69 -0.56 -12.62
CA PRO A 131 -10.84 0.28 -12.90
C PRO A 131 -10.64 1.16 -14.13
N LYS A 132 -11.67 1.28 -14.98
CA LYS A 132 -11.67 2.20 -16.10
C LYS A 132 -11.74 3.63 -15.59
N ILE A 133 -10.98 4.52 -16.22
CA ILE A 133 -11.11 5.96 -16.02
C ILE A 133 -12.10 6.52 -17.06
N HIS A 134 -13.15 7.20 -16.59
CA HIS A 134 -14.16 7.83 -17.45
C HIS A 134 -13.76 9.26 -17.83
N ALA A 135 -13.17 10.00 -16.88
CA ALA A 135 -12.70 11.36 -17.09
C ALA A 135 -11.71 11.75 -15.99
N PHE A 136 -10.89 12.77 -16.24
CA PHE A 136 -10.09 13.42 -15.22
C PHE A 136 -9.98 14.93 -15.48
N GLU A 137 -9.67 15.68 -14.44
CA GLU A 137 -9.35 17.10 -14.48
C GLU A 137 -8.14 17.32 -13.57
N ALA A 138 -7.04 17.77 -14.16
CA ALA A 138 -5.76 17.86 -13.48
C ALA A 138 -5.44 19.28 -12.97
N ARG A 139 -6.23 20.29 -13.38
CA ARG A 139 -6.00 21.68 -12.97
C ARG A 139 -6.42 21.91 -11.51
N PRO A 140 -5.54 22.50 -10.67
CA PRO A 140 -5.87 22.83 -9.27
C PRO A 140 -7.06 23.79 -9.14
N HIS A 141 -7.14 24.77 -10.03
CA HIS A 141 -8.14 25.83 -10.02
C HIS A 141 -9.34 25.54 -10.94
N CYS A 142 -9.70 24.26 -11.12
CA CYS A 142 -10.89 23.89 -11.88
C CYS A 142 -12.19 24.26 -11.14
N SER A 143 -13.33 24.18 -11.82
CA SER A 143 -14.66 24.54 -11.27
C SER A 143 -15.07 23.73 -10.02
N VAL A 144 -14.45 22.56 -9.81
CA VAL A 144 -14.67 21.69 -8.65
C VAL A 144 -13.84 22.13 -7.43
N GLY A 145 -12.74 22.87 -7.64
CA GLY A 145 -11.86 23.36 -6.59
C GLY A 145 -10.74 22.41 -6.17
N ALA A 146 -10.56 21.28 -6.87
CA ALA A 146 -9.40 20.41 -6.74
C ALA A 146 -9.24 19.51 -7.98
N PRO A 147 -8.03 19.03 -8.29
CA PRO A 147 -7.84 18.00 -9.30
C PRO A 147 -8.52 16.69 -8.91
N PHE A 148 -9.11 15.99 -9.89
CA PHE A 148 -9.86 14.75 -9.64
C PHE A 148 -9.87 13.80 -10.85
N MET A 149 -10.24 12.55 -10.57
CA MET A 149 -10.46 11.51 -11.56
C MET A 149 -11.77 10.79 -11.27
N LEU A 150 -12.54 10.51 -12.33
CA LEU A 150 -13.76 9.70 -12.29
C LEU A 150 -13.47 8.32 -12.85
N MET A 151 -13.76 7.27 -12.08
CA MET A 151 -13.43 5.88 -12.43
C MET A 151 -14.55 4.91 -12.06
N ASP A 152 -14.48 3.67 -12.57
CA ASP A 152 -15.43 2.60 -12.21
C ASP A 152 -15.55 2.48 -10.67
N CYS A 153 -16.77 2.35 -10.16
CA CYS A 153 -17.00 2.00 -8.75
C CYS A 153 -17.08 0.48 -8.60
N LEU A 154 -15.97 -0.13 -8.19
CA LEU A 154 -15.94 -1.58 -7.96
C LEU A 154 -16.71 -1.92 -6.69
N LYS A 155 -17.63 -2.88 -6.78
CA LYS A 155 -18.44 -3.41 -5.67
C LYS A 155 -17.61 -4.31 -4.75
N GLY A 156 -16.63 -3.72 -4.09
CA GLY A 156 -15.73 -4.42 -3.18
C GLY A 156 -15.06 -3.44 -2.22
N ASN A 157 -14.19 -3.99 -1.39
CA ASN A 157 -13.44 -3.23 -0.40
C ASN A 157 -11.95 -3.51 -0.54
N VAL A 158 -11.11 -2.53 -0.18
CA VAL A 158 -9.67 -2.80 -0.07
C VAL A 158 -9.43 -3.73 1.11
N GLY A 159 -8.37 -4.53 1.07
CA GLY A 159 -8.07 -5.49 2.14
C GLY A 159 -7.92 -4.88 3.53
N MET A 160 -7.63 -3.56 3.66
CA MET A 160 -7.65 -2.87 4.96
C MET A 160 -9.06 -2.64 5.51
N ASP A 161 -10.05 -2.46 4.64
CA ASP A 161 -11.45 -2.19 5.00
C ASP A 161 -12.25 -3.49 5.19
N ILE A 162 -11.68 -4.63 4.81
CA ILE A 162 -12.26 -5.94 5.04
C ILE A 162 -11.90 -6.36 6.47
N GLU A 163 -12.76 -5.98 7.40
CA GLU A 163 -12.82 -6.64 8.70
C GLU A 163 -12.94 -8.16 8.46
N CYS A 164 -12.05 -8.94 9.09
CA CYS A 164 -12.12 -10.41 9.11
C CYS A 164 -13.39 -10.86 9.85
N ILE A 165 -14.53 -10.81 9.17
CA ILE A 165 -15.82 -11.29 9.67
C ILE A 165 -15.93 -12.76 9.26
N ASN A 166 -16.02 -13.64 10.24
CA ASN A 166 -16.27 -15.06 10.02
C ASN A 166 -17.68 -15.29 9.43
N PRO A 167 -17.93 -16.46 8.81
CA PRO A 167 -19.24 -16.82 8.25
C PRO A 167 -20.42 -16.82 9.25
N ASP A 168 -20.15 -16.82 10.56
CA ASP A 168 -21.14 -16.74 11.62
C ASP A 168 -21.46 -15.29 12.05
N GLY A 169 -20.90 -14.29 11.36
CA GLY A 169 -21.08 -12.88 11.67
C GLY A 169 -20.22 -12.38 12.84
N THR A 170 -19.30 -13.20 13.35
CA THR A 170 -18.36 -12.78 14.39
C THR A 170 -17.16 -12.06 13.79
N LEU A 171 -16.78 -10.95 14.40
CA LEU A 171 -15.50 -10.29 14.15
C LEU A 171 -14.39 -11.16 14.76
N GLN A 172 -13.49 -11.72 13.94
CA GLN A 172 -12.25 -12.25 14.49
C GLN A 172 -11.24 -11.12 14.64
N GLN A 173 -11.45 -10.28 15.65
CA GLN A 173 -10.32 -9.56 16.23
C GLN A 173 -9.62 -10.55 17.15
N GLY A 174 -8.57 -11.20 16.63
CA GLY A 174 -7.67 -12.00 17.45
C GLY A 174 -7.10 -11.14 18.59
N PRO A 175 -6.62 -11.76 19.68
CA PRO A 175 -5.92 -11.03 20.73
C PRO A 175 -4.84 -10.15 20.08
N ILE A 176 -4.74 -8.90 20.53
CA ILE A 176 -3.65 -8.03 20.13
C ILE A 176 -2.36 -8.78 20.49
N PRO A 177 -1.50 -9.12 19.51
CA PRO A 177 -0.30 -9.91 19.78
C PRO A 177 0.55 -9.27 20.87
N GLY A 178 0.95 -10.07 21.87
CA GLY A 178 1.72 -9.59 23.03
C GLY A 178 0.94 -8.80 24.08
N LEU A 179 -0.32 -8.41 23.83
CA LEU A 179 -1.15 -7.61 24.74
C LEU A 179 -2.39 -8.37 25.26
N GLY A 180 -2.95 -9.28 24.46
CA GLY A 180 -4.17 -10.04 24.75
C GLY A 180 -5.45 -9.44 24.16
N GLY A 181 -6.61 -9.90 24.64
CA GLY A 181 -7.94 -9.43 24.22
C GLY A 181 -8.77 -10.48 23.46
N PRO A 182 -9.96 -10.11 22.95
CA PRO A 182 -10.59 -8.78 23.00
C PRO A 182 -10.98 -8.36 24.43
N PHE A 183 -10.87 -7.06 24.73
CA PHE A 183 -11.23 -6.47 26.03
C PHE A 183 -12.66 -5.92 25.97
N ILE A 184 -13.49 -6.24 26.96
CA ILE A 184 -14.91 -5.88 26.97
C ILE A 184 -15.12 -4.50 27.60
N THR A 185 -14.17 -4.05 28.42
CA THR A 185 -14.17 -2.71 29.02
C THR A 185 -12.87 -1.95 28.73
N ALA A 186 -12.96 -0.62 28.69
CA ALA A 186 -11.79 0.23 28.57
C ALA A 186 -10.80 0.00 29.75
N THR A 187 -11.32 -0.33 30.93
CA THR A 187 -10.52 -0.69 32.11
C THR A 187 -9.68 -1.94 31.87
N GLU A 188 -10.27 -3.02 31.36
CA GLU A 188 -9.54 -4.26 31.01
C GLU A 188 -8.46 -4.01 29.95
N PHE A 189 -8.76 -3.16 28.96
CA PHE A 189 -7.77 -2.74 27.96
C PHE A 189 -6.60 -1.98 28.61
N PHE A 190 -6.86 -0.98 29.45
CA PHE A 190 -5.78 -0.20 30.07
C PHE A 190 -4.99 -1.00 31.10
N GLU A 191 -5.61 -1.94 31.82
CA GLU A 191 -4.93 -2.85 32.74
C GLU A 191 -4.02 -3.84 31.97
N ALA A 192 -4.51 -4.45 30.90
CA ALA A 192 -3.70 -5.30 30.05
C ALA A 192 -2.59 -4.53 29.34
N TRP A 193 -2.89 -3.31 28.85
CA TRP A 193 -1.91 -2.41 28.25
C TRP A 193 -0.82 -2.02 29.25
N ALA A 194 -1.16 -1.60 30.47
CA ALA A 194 -0.18 -1.24 31.49
C ALA A 194 0.65 -2.45 31.97
N THR A 195 0.07 -3.65 31.95
CA THR A 195 0.75 -4.89 32.37
C THR A 195 1.75 -5.40 31.33
N HIS A 196 1.41 -5.33 30.04
CA HIS A 196 2.23 -5.90 28.96
C HIS A 196 3.04 -4.86 28.18
N SER A 197 2.65 -3.58 28.24
CA SER A 197 3.42 -2.51 27.65
C SER A 197 4.56 -2.11 28.58
N LYS A 198 5.78 -2.35 28.13
CA LYS A 198 6.92 -1.56 28.57
C LYS A 198 7.11 -0.49 27.51
N PHE A 199 7.29 0.76 27.93
CA PHE A 199 7.92 1.71 27.03
C PHE A 199 9.28 1.13 26.67
N GLY A 200 9.50 0.83 25.38
CA GLY A 200 10.61 -0.02 24.94
C GLY A 200 12.00 0.56 25.21
N LYS A 201 12.07 1.77 25.76
CA LYS A 201 13.28 2.48 26.19
C LYS A 201 12.94 3.41 27.36
N THR A 202 13.70 3.41 28.46
CA THR A 202 13.67 4.49 29.45
C THR A 202 14.08 5.84 28.81
N ASP A 203 13.80 6.96 29.48
CA ASP A 203 14.21 8.30 29.03
C ASP A 203 15.76 8.43 28.86
N GLU A 204 16.52 7.58 29.55
CA GLU A 204 17.96 7.36 29.38
C GLU A 204 18.29 6.47 28.17
N GLN A 205 17.51 5.42 27.89
CA GLN A 205 17.68 4.56 26.71
C GLN A 205 17.28 5.22 25.39
N LEU A 206 16.44 6.26 25.43
CA LEU A 206 16.15 7.12 24.27
C LEU A 206 17.32 8.07 23.97
N ARG A 207 17.94 8.65 25.01
CA ARG A 207 19.16 9.47 24.86
C ARG A 207 20.38 8.60 24.50
N ALA A 208 20.45 7.39 25.01
CA ALA A 208 21.43 6.36 24.62
C ALA A 208 21.07 5.62 23.31
N GLY A 209 19.85 5.80 22.78
CA GLY A 209 19.34 5.09 21.60
C GLY A 209 19.97 5.56 20.29
N SER A 210 20.47 6.79 20.26
CA SER A 210 21.47 7.23 19.29
C SER A 210 22.88 7.02 19.84
N GLY A 211 23.08 7.27 21.15
CA GLY A 211 24.24 6.80 21.94
C GLY A 211 25.61 6.91 21.27
N GLN A 212 26.45 5.91 21.46
CA GLN A 212 27.79 5.79 20.86
C GLN A 212 27.77 5.46 19.36
N PHE A 213 26.61 5.11 18.80
CA PHE A 213 26.48 4.66 17.41
C PHE A 213 25.97 5.76 16.48
N ALA A 214 25.67 6.96 17.00
CA ALA A 214 25.17 8.08 16.21
C ALA A 214 26.12 8.40 15.06
N ASP A 215 27.42 8.47 15.35
CA ASP A 215 28.46 8.69 14.35
C ASP A 215 28.55 7.52 13.36
N GLU A 216 28.45 6.27 13.84
CA GLU A 216 28.47 5.08 12.97
C GLU A 216 27.26 5.06 12.03
N ILE A 217 26.06 5.36 12.52
CA ILE A 217 24.82 5.41 11.74
C ILE A 217 24.87 6.57 10.74
N ALA A 218 25.35 7.74 11.17
CA ALA A 218 25.51 8.90 10.29
C ALA A 218 26.51 8.59 9.16
N CYS A 219 27.68 8.04 9.49
CA CYS A 219 28.67 7.59 8.52
C CYS A 219 28.10 6.50 7.59
N SER A 220 27.42 5.50 8.15
CA SER A 220 26.77 4.42 7.39
C SER A 220 25.75 4.97 6.39
N THR A 221 24.91 5.90 6.81
CA THR A 221 23.89 6.56 5.98
C THR A 221 24.55 7.38 4.88
N ALA A 222 25.60 8.15 5.21
CA ALA A 222 26.35 8.96 4.24
C ALA A 222 27.09 8.11 3.19
N LEU A 223 27.53 6.90 3.55
CA LEU A 223 28.22 5.98 2.65
C LEU A 223 27.29 5.19 1.72
N PHE A 224 25.98 5.17 1.98
CA PHE A 224 25.03 4.35 1.23
C PHE A 224 25.00 4.72 -0.25
N LEU A 225 24.64 5.96 -0.60
CA LEU A 225 24.52 6.41 -1.99
C LEU A 225 25.84 6.30 -2.78
N PRO A 226 27.00 6.74 -2.24
CA PRO A 226 28.28 6.53 -2.92
C PRO A 226 28.61 5.06 -3.18
N THR A 227 28.29 4.17 -2.24
CA THR A 227 28.54 2.72 -2.38
C THR A 227 27.62 2.11 -3.42
N ILE A 228 26.33 2.45 -3.43
CA ILE A 228 25.39 2.05 -4.48
C ILE A 228 25.89 2.48 -5.85
N LYS A 229 26.34 3.73 -5.99
CA LYS A 229 26.90 4.24 -7.25
C LYS A 229 28.14 3.46 -7.69
N LYS A 230 29.03 3.09 -6.75
CA LYS A 230 30.24 2.30 -7.03
C LYS A 230 29.92 0.87 -7.46
N LEU A 231 28.84 0.27 -6.93
CA LEU A 231 28.45 -1.11 -7.21
C LEU A 231 27.45 -1.24 -8.37
N ALA A 232 27.01 -0.13 -8.97
CA ALA A 232 25.86 -0.09 -9.88
C ALA A 232 25.94 -1.09 -11.05
N ASP A 233 27.14 -1.31 -11.60
CA ASP A 233 27.42 -2.26 -12.69
C ASP A 233 27.26 -3.73 -12.28
N LYS A 234 27.24 -4.02 -10.97
CA LYS A 234 27.13 -5.36 -10.38
C LYS A 234 25.80 -5.62 -9.69
N LEU A 235 24.96 -4.59 -9.49
CA LEU A 235 23.71 -4.74 -8.75
C LEU A 235 22.65 -5.52 -9.53
N SER A 236 22.62 -5.37 -10.86
CA SER A 236 21.57 -5.99 -11.69
C SER A 236 22.03 -7.26 -12.40
N VAL A 237 21.21 -8.31 -12.36
CA VAL A 237 21.40 -9.50 -13.21
C VAL A 237 20.87 -9.31 -14.62
N HIS A 238 19.97 -8.36 -14.80
CA HIS A 238 19.34 -8.05 -16.08
C HIS A 238 19.55 -6.57 -16.44
N ASN A 239 20.82 -6.17 -16.54
CA ASN A 239 21.23 -4.78 -16.76
C ASN A 239 20.64 -4.15 -18.05
N HIS A 240 20.30 -4.98 -19.05
CA HIS A 240 19.69 -4.53 -20.31
C HIS A 240 18.18 -4.82 -20.38
N GLY A 241 17.57 -5.17 -19.25
CA GLY A 241 16.15 -5.45 -19.14
C GLY A 241 15.76 -6.89 -19.54
N PRO A 242 14.47 -7.14 -19.75
CA PRO A 242 13.38 -6.15 -19.74
C PRO A 242 13.12 -5.58 -18.34
N PHE A 243 12.61 -4.34 -18.30
CA PHE A 243 12.24 -3.62 -17.08
C PHE A 243 10.72 -3.74 -16.85
N PRO A 244 10.26 -4.51 -15.84
CA PRO A 244 8.85 -4.59 -15.53
C PRO A 244 8.30 -3.28 -14.94
N ILE A 245 6.97 -3.10 -15.00
CA ILE A 245 6.26 -1.97 -14.37
C ILE A 245 6.01 -2.29 -12.89
N TYR A 246 6.57 -1.45 -12.02
CA TYR A 246 6.45 -1.52 -10.57
C TYR A 246 5.30 -0.61 -10.14
N HIS A 247 4.46 -1.04 -9.20
CA HIS A 247 3.28 -0.29 -8.76
C HIS A 247 3.62 0.94 -7.91
N GLY A 248 4.69 0.90 -7.11
CA GLY A 248 5.03 1.98 -6.18
C GLY A 248 4.61 1.73 -4.73
N ASP A 249 3.41 1.16 -4.54
CA ASP A 249 2.75 0.96 -3.24
C ASP A 249 1.85 -0.29 -3.25
N PHE A 250 2.37 -1.41 -3.75
CA PHE A 250 1.57 -2.63 -3.87
C PHE A 250 1.30 -3.26 -2.49
N GLY A 251 0.03 -3.47 -2.17
CA GLY A 251 -0.40 -4.06 -0.90
C GLY A 251 -1.92 -4.17 -0.81
N HIS A 252 -2.39 -4.77 0.28
CA HIS A 252 -3.82 -4.95 0.56
C HIS A 252 -4.60 -3.63 0.63
N ASN A 253 -3.93 -2.51 0.89
CA ASN A 253 -4.49 -1.15 0.83
C ASN A 253 -4.86 -0.68 -0.59
N ASN A 254 -4.31 -1.31 -1.63
CA ASN A 254 -4.51 -0.93 -3.04
C ASN A 254 -5.09 -2.08 -3.90
N VAL A 255 -5.58 -3.15 -3.27
CA VAL A 255 -6.25 -4.28 -3.93
C VAL A 255 -7.68 -4.36 -3.42
N ILE A 256 -8.64 -4.18 -4.32
CA ILE A 256 -10.08 -4.29 -4.04
C ILE A 256 -10.50 -5.73 -4.31
N VAL A 257 -11.20 -6.32 -3.34
CA VAL A 257 -11.79 -7.66 -3.46
C VAL A 257 -13.29 -7.65 -3.15
N ASP A 258 -14.02 -8.63 -3.71
CA ASP A 258 -15.43 -8.89 -3.39
C ASP A 258 -15.58 -9.60 -2.03
N ASP A 259 -16.82 -9.90 -1.63
CA ASP A 259 -17.13 -10.62 -0.39
C ASP A 259 -16.60 -12.08 -0.39
N ASP A 260 -16.23 -12.62 -1.55
CA ASP A 260 -15.62 -13.95 -1.72
C ASP A 260 -14.08 -13.87 -1.88
N TYR A 261 -13.48 -12.70 -1.57
CA TYR A 261 -12.05 -12.42 -1.68
C TYR A 261 -11.48 -12.52 -3.10
N ARG A 262 -12.31 -12.45 -4.14
CA ARG A 262 -11.84 -12.37 -5.53
C ARG A 262 -11.37 -10.96 -5.84
N VAL A 263 -10.20 -10.84 -6.47
CA VAL A 263 -9.65 -9.54 -6.88
C VAL A 263 -10.53 -8.90 -7.95
N LEU A 264 -11.12 -7.76 -7.62
CA LEU A 264 -11.91 -6.93 -8.53
C LEU A 264 -11.07 -5.85 -9.20
N GLY A 265 -10.01 -5.37 -8.54
CA GLY A 265 -9.13 -4.37 -9.13
C GLY A 265 -7.93 -3.99 -8.31
N VAL A 266 -6.86 -3.57 -9.00
CA VAL A 266 -5.68 -2.94 -8.43
C VAL A 266 -5.72 -1.44 -8.74
N ILE A 267 -5.59 -0.61 -7.71
CA ILE A 267 -5.78 0.85 -7.75
C ILE A 267 -4.52 1.61 -7.31
N ASP A 268 -4.53 2.93 -7.46
CA ASP A 268 -3.47 3.83 -6.99
C ASP A 268 -2.08 3.59 -7.64
N TRP A 269 -2.02 3.77 -8.96
CA TRP A 269 -0.80 3.63 -9.75
C TRP A 269 0.03 4.93 -9.81
N GLU A 270 -0.18 5.89 -8.89
CA GLU A 270 0.53 7.18 -8.91
C GLU A 270 2.05 7.05 -8.73
N GLY A 271 2.48 6.00 -8.03
CA GLY A 271 3.89 5.68 -7.77
C GLY A 271 4.54 4.76 -8.81
N ALA A 272 3.85 4.47 -9.92
CA ALA A 272 4.27 3.44 -10.83
C ALA A 272 5.43 3.87 -11.74
N PHE A 273 6.36 2.95 -12.00
CA PHE A 273 7.47 3.18 -12.93
C PHE A 273 8.04 1.87 -13.48
N ALA A 274 8.68 1.91 -14.64
CA ALA A 274 9.44 0.76 -15.15
C ALA A 274 10.82 0.72 -14.49
N GLY A 275 11.15 -0.40 -13.84
CA GLY A 275 12.34 -0.51 -13.01
C GLY A 275 13.08 -1.85 -13.16
N PRO A 276 14.31 -1.96 -12.64
CA PRO A 276 15.05 -3.21 -12.61
C PRO A 276 14.39 -4.22 -11.64
N TRP A 277 14.56 -5.52 -11.93
CA TRP A 277 13.98 -6.62 -11.14
C TRP A 277 14.40 -6.59 -9.66
N GLU A 278 15.56 -6.01 -9.36
CA GLU A 278 16.03 -5.83 -8.00
C GLU A 278 15.04 -5.04 -7.13
N ILE A 279 14.33 -4.06 -7.69
CA ILE A 279 13.33 -3.28 -6.93
C ILE A 279 12.04 -4.10 -6.68
N PHE A 280 11.75 -5.07 -7.54
CA PHE A 280 10.61 -5.98 -7.38
C PHE A 280 10.86 -7.04 -6.31
N GLY A 281 12.11 -7.19 -5.86
CA GLY A 281 12.47 -8.03 -4.73
C GLY A 281 11.98 -7.48 -3.39
N ASP A 282 11.38 -6.28 -3.32
CA ASP A 282 10.77 -5.80 -2.08
C ASP A 282 9.38 -6.40 -1.87
N PHE A 283 9.08 -6.76 -0.62
CA PHE A 283 7.82 -7.40 -0.28
C PHE A 283 6.69 -6.38 -0.04
N PRO A 284 5.41 -6.78 -0.24
CA PRO A 284 4.27 -6.01 0.21
C PRO A 284 4.44 -5.55 1.67
N LEU A 285 3.98 -4.33 1.98
CA LEU A 285 4.22 -3.70 3.28
C LEU A 285 3.75 -4.54 4.48
N SER A 286 2.69 -5.35 4.31
CA SER A 286 2.17 -6.22 5.38
C SER A 286 3.17 -7.26 5.85
N ILE A 287 3.96 -7.82 4.92
CA ILE A 287 4.95 -8.86 5.20
C ILE A 287 6.39 -8.32 5.13
N SER A 288 6.58 -7.02 4.89
CA SER A 288 7.90 -6.39 4.87
C SER A 288 8.52 -6.31 6.28
N THR A 289 9.82 -6.55 6.36
CA THR A 289 10.63 -6.48 7.58
C THR A 289 11.83 -5.54 7.38
N VAL A 290 12.33 -4.92 8.45
CA VAL A 290 13.60 -4.18 8.37
C VAL A 290 14.71 -5.21 8.12
N PRO A 291 15.64 -4.98 7.16
CA PRO A 291 16.76 -5.87 6.97
C PRO A 291 17.51 -6.07 8.29
N PRO A 292 17.79 -7.32 8.73
CA PRO A 292 18.47 -7.57 10.01
C PRO A 292 19.81 -6.83 10.14
N ALA A 293 20.50 -6.59 9.02
CA ALA A 293 21.75 -5.82 8.99
C ALA A 293 21.59 -4.33 9.35
N MET A 294 20.38 -3.77 9.21
CA MET A 294 20.03 -2.39 9.55
C MET A 294 19.31 -2.26 10.89
N ASP A 295 18.76 -3.35 11.39
CA ASP A 295 17.91 -3.38 12.56
C ASP A 295 18.75 -3.46 13.86
N VAL A 296 18.07 -3.37 14.99
CA VAL A 296 18.74 -3.44 16.30
C VAL A 296 19.25 -4.87 16.57
N PRO A 297 20.54 -5.05 16.92
CA PRO A 297 21.12 -6.39 17.08
C PRO A 297 20.44 -7.26 18.14
N TRP A 298 19.92 -6.65 19.22
CA TRP A 298 19.22 -7.36 20.30
C TRP A 298 17.79 -7.78 19.92
N GLY A 299 17.34 -7.55 18.68
CA GLY A 299 16.09 -8.09 18.16
C GLY A 299 16.21 -9.54 17.64
N TYR A 300 17.43 -10.10 17.63
CA TYR A 300 17.76 -11.38 17.02
C TYR A 300 18.55 -12.27 17.99
N ASN A 301 18.32 -13.57 17.90
CA ASN A 301 19.08 -14.59 18.61
C ASN A 301 20.50 -14.72 18.01
N GLU A 302 21.38 -15.47 18.67
CA GLU A 302 22.76 -15.71 18.20
C GLU A 302 22.82 -16.39 16.82
N ASP A 303 21.81 -17.18 16.47
CA ASP A 303 21.68 -17.83 15.15
C ASP A 303 21.11 -16.90 14.05
N GLY A 304 20.79 -15.64 14.39
CA GLY A 304 20.21 -14.65 13.50
C GLY A 304 18.70 -14.75 13.32
N SER A 305 18.02 -15.67 14.02
CA SER A 305 16.55 -15.74 14.03
C SER A 305 15.96 -14.57 14.83
N PRO A 306 14.82 -14.01 14.41
CA PRO A 306 14.18 -12.92 15.18
C PRO A 306 13.64 -13.43 16.51
N ILE A 307 13.77 -12.61 17.55
CA ILE A 307 13.19 -12.90 18.88
C ILE A 307 11.68 -12.65 18.87
N SER A 308 11.22 -11.63 18.13
CA SER A 308 9.80 -11.31 18.02
C SER A 308 9.07 -12.37 17.19
N VAL A 309 8.03 -12.96 17.77
CA VAL A 309 7.13 -13.91 17.10
C VAL A 309 6.49 -13.27 15.86
N GLU A 310 6.16 -11.97 15.92
CA GLU A 310 5.59 -11.24 14.77
C GLU A 310 6.58 -11.14 13.62
N VAL A 311 7.85 -10.84 13.92
CA VAL A 311 8.89 -10.76 12.89
C VAL A 311 9.20 -12.15 12.34
N ALA A 312 9.19 -13.19 13.18
CA ALA A 312 9.31 -14.58 12.76
C ALA A 312 8.18 -14.98 11.79
N GLN A 313 6.94 -14.61 12.10
CA GLN A 313 5.78 -14.86 11.25
C GLN A 313 5.93 -14.16 9.90
N LYS A 314 6.35 -12.89 9.88
CA LYS A 314 6.60 -12.19 8.61
C LYS A 314 7.65 -12.88 7.74
N PHE A 315 8.71 -13.44 8.33
CA PHE A 315 9.68 -14.24 7.55
C PHE A 315 9.10 -15.55 7.02
N ALA A 316 8.14 -16.16 7.74
CA ALA A 316 7.41 -17.32 7.22
C ALA A 316 6.50 -16.89 6.05
N ASP A 317 5.72 -15.83 6.23
CA ASP A 317 4.83 -15.29 5.19
C ASP A 317 5.60 -14.88 3.93
N GLN A 318 6.79 -14.31 4.07
CA GLN A 318 7.69 -14.00 2.95
C GLN A 318 8.07 -15.27 2.17
N LYS A 319 8.39 -16.38 2.84
CA LYS A 319 8.73 -17.64 2.18
C LYS A 319 7.52 -18.20 1.42
N ASP A 320 6.35 -18.17 2.04
CA ASP A 320 5.11 -18.61 1.42
C ASP A 320 4.76 -17.75 0.20
N TYR A 321 4.98 -16.43 0.30
CA TYR A 321 4.82 -15.50 -0.83
C TYR A 321 5.75 -15.84 -1.99
N VAL A 322 7.04 -16.11 -1.74
CA VAL A 322 7.97 -16.51 -2.82
C VAL A 322 7.53 -17.83 -3.46
N ALA A 323 7.05 -18.79 -2.67
CA ALA A 323 6.55 -20.06 -3.18
C ALA A 323 5.31 -19.86 -4.07
N ALA A 324 4.34 -19.05 -3.63
CA ALA A 324 3.15 -18.71 -4.40
C ALA A 324 3.49 -17.99 -5.72
N VAL A 325 4.41 -17.02 -5.71
CA VAL A 325 4.88 -16.35 -6.93
C VAL A 325 5.50 -17.36 -7.89
N LYS A 326 6.35 -18.26 -7.39
CA LYS A 326 6.99 -19.29 -8.22
C LYS A 326 5.98 -20.26 -8.82
N GLU A 327 4.98 -20.67 -8.05
CA GLU A 327 3.88 -21.50 -8.54
C GLU A 327 3.12 -20.82 -9.68
N GLU A 328 2.80 -19.54 -9.51
CA GLU A 328 2.09 -18.77 -10.53
C GLU A 328 2.93 -18.56 -11.80
N GLU A 329 4.22 -18.24 -11.67
CA GLU A 329 5.15 -18.16 -12.81
C GLU A 329 5.20 -19.48 -13.61
N ASN A 330 5.23 -20.62 -12.92
CA ASN A 330 5.13 -21.94 -13.56
C ASN A 330 3.80 -22.12 -14.29
N ARG A 331 2.68 -21.74 -13.66
CA ARG A 331 1.32 -21.89 -14.21
C ARG A 331 1.13 -21.10 -15.51
N ILE A 332 1.66 -19.88 -15.57
CA ILE A 332 1.54 -18.99 -16.73
C ILE A 332 2.66 -19.18 -17.76
N GLY A 333 3.63 -20.06 -17.50
CA GLY A 333 4.76 -20.34 -18.38
C GLY A 333 5.70 -19.14 -18.56
N GLN A 334 5.80 -18.26 -17.57
CA GLN A 334 6.71 -17.11 -17.59
C GLN A 334 8.08 -17.46 -17.00
N SER A 335 9.08 -16.63 -17.30
CA SER A 335 10.41 -16.73 -16.69
C SER A 335 10.35 -16.52 -15.17
N HIS A 336 11.16 -17.25 -14.40
CA HIS A 336 11.24 -17.18 -12.93
C HIS A 336 11.90 -15.90 -12.37
N ARG A 337 11.84 -14.79 -13.10
CA ARG A 337 12.61 -13.59 -12.77
C ARG A 337 12.16 -12.96 -11.46
N LEU A 338 10.86 -13.00 -11.15
CA LEU A 338 10.34 -12.41 -9.91
C LEU A 338 10.65 -13.31 -8.72
N SER A 339 10.38 -14.61 -8.82
CA SER A 339 10.69 -15.53 -7.72
C SER A 339 12.20 -15.62 -7.45
N GLU A 340 13.06 -15.58 -8.47
CA GLU A 340 14.51 -15.52 -8.31
C GLU A 340 14.97 -14.21 -7.64
N ALA A 341 14.36 -13.08 -7.99
CA ALA A 341 14.66 -11.80 -7.35
C ALA A 341 14.24 -11.79 -5.87
N LEU A 342 13.06 -12.30 -5.56
CA LEU A 342 12.52 -12.39 -4.19
C LEU A 342 13.27 -13.42 -3.32
N GLN A 343 13.74 -14.52 -3.92
CA GLN A 343 14.50 -15.55 -3.21
C GLN A 343 15.93 -15.08 -2.85
N ASN A 344 16.45 -14.08 -3.57
CA ASN A 344 17.77 -13.53 -3.29
C ASN A 344 17.72 -12.55 -2.11
N THR A 345 18.07 -13.04 -0.92
CA THR A 345 18.05 -12.27 0.33
C THR A 345 18.85 -10.96 0.26
N GLU A 346 19.98 -10.92 -0.44
CA GLU A 346 20.79 -9.70 -0.52
C GLU A 346 20.12 -8.62 -1.36
N ARG A 347 19.49 -9.00 -2.48
CA ARG A 347 18.72 -8.08 -3.33
C ARG A 347 17.46 -7.60 -2.65
N GLN A 348 16.75 -8.51 -1.99
CA GLN A 348 15.57 -8.19 -1.20
C GLN A 348 15.91 -7.15 -0.12
N GLN A 349 16.96 -7.40 0.67
CA GLN A 349 17.40 -6.47 1.70
C GLN A 349 17.87 -5.12 1.12
N LEU A 350 18.51 -5.13 -0.06
CA LEU A 350 18.87 -3.92 -0.77
C LEU A 350 17.64 -3.11 -1.20
N ALA A 351 16.64 -3.76 -1.81
CA ALA A 351 15.42 -3.12 -2.27
C ALA A 351 14.67 -2.46 -1.10
N THR A 352 14.49 -3.21 -0.01
CA THR A 352 13.91 -2.69 1.23
C THR A 352 14.74 -1.53 1.80
N ALA A 353 16.07 -1.64 1.84
CA ALA A 353 16.95 -0.57 2.31
C ALA A 353 16.80 0.70 1.46
N MET A 354 16.72 0.59 0.13
CA MET A 354 16.51 1.74 -0.76
C MET A 354 15.18 2.45 -0.47
N ARG A 355 14.10 1.70 -0.24
CA ARG A 355 12.82 2.28 0.17
C ARG A 355 12.93 2.97 1.53
N LEU A 356 13.45 2.28 2.54
CA LEU A 356 13.59 2.82 3.90
C LEU A 356 14.49 4.06 3.96
N PHE A 357 15.52 4.13 3.11
CA PHE A 357 16.38 5.29 2.98
C PHE A 357 15.60 6.51 2.46
N ARG A 358 14.78 6.31 1.42
CA ARG A 358 13.92 7.34 0.86
C ARG A 358 12.89 7.84 1.88
N ASP A 359 12.39 6.94 2.72
CA ASP A 359 11.42 7.23 3.77
C ASP A 359 12.08 7.88 5.02
N GLY A 360 13.41 8.06 5.02
CA GLY A 360 14.15 8.70 6.10
C GLY A 360 14.31 7.83 7.35
N LYS A 361 14.18 6.50 7.22
CA LYS A 361 14.35 5.59 8.35
C LYS A 361 15.81 5.58 8.81
N VAL A 362 16.04 5.66 10.11
CA VAL A 362 17.37 5.54 10.71
C VAL A 362 17.82 4.08 10.70
N GLY A 363 19.05 3.79 10.25
CA GLY A 363 19.60 2.43 10.24
C GLY A 363 21.01 2.31 9.63
N TRP A 364 21.62 1.13 9.75
CA TRP A 364 22.96 0.85 9.22
C TRP A 364 22.97 0.44 7.75
N TYR A 365 22.64 1.37 6.86
CA TYR A 365 22.66 1.17 5.40
C TYR A 365 23.97 0.60 4.82
N SER A 366 25.14 0.98 5.36
CA SER A 366 26.43 0.48 4.89
C SER A 366 26.60 -1.04 5.12
N LYS A 367 25.95 -1.61 6.16
CA LYS A 367 25.99 -3.04 6.45
C LYS A 367 25.22 -3.87 5.43
N VAL A 368 24.20 -3.29 4.79
CA VAL A 368 23.47 -3.93 3.69
C VAL A 368 24.33 -4.01 2.44
N VAL A 369 24.91 -2.86 2.03
CA VAL A 369 25.75 -2.80 0.82
C VAL A 369 27.13 -3.44 1.00
N GLY A 370 27.64 -3.52 2.23
CA GLY A 370 28.90 -4.19 2.52
C GLY A 370 28.87 -5.69 2.20
N LYS A 371 27.73 -6.36 2.40
CA LYS A 371 27.55 -7.77 2.02
C LYS A 371 27.62 -7.98 0.51
N LEU A 372 27.10 -7.02 -0.26
CA LEU A 372 27.15 -7.04 -1.73
C LEU A 372 28.55 -6.74 -2.27
N ALA A 373 29.34 -5.91 -1.58
CA ALA A 373 30.69 -5.54 -1.99
C ALA A 373 31.75 -6.61 -1.67
N ALA A 374 31.44 -7.58 -0.82
CA ALA A 374 32.35 -8.66 -0.41
C ALA A 374 32.43 -9.83 -1.42
N LYS A 375 31.70 -9.73 -2.53
CA LYS A 375 31.71 -10.67 -3.67
C LYS A 375 32.23 -9.95 -4.91
#